data_AF-A0A7C7ITY4-F1
#
_entry.id   AF-A0A7C7ITY4-F1
#
_cell.length_a   1.000
_cell.length_b   1.000
_cell.length_c   1.000
_cell.angle_alpha   90.00
_cell.angle_beta   90.00
_cell.angle_gamma   90.00
#
_symmetry.space_group_name_H-M   'P 1'
#
loop_
_entity.id
_entity.type
_entity.pdbx_description
1 polymer ?
#
loop_
_entity_poly.entity_id
_entity_poly.type
_entity_poly.pdbx_seq_one_letter_code
_entity_poly.pdbx_strand_id
1 'polypeptide(L)'
;MKKRKTNLFVVGAMRAGTTSFMEILNEHPDIYVSPIKEPHFFVDQLPSTLYSPSRFFSVENYFDSDFPKPLHLAHVRNLEHYNLLFSRATSEKWIAEGSTCYLHAPEAAEKIYSYNPLAKIIILTREPIARAYSHYKMDKGLGRITTTFETELKKELRLHKANNLPWHSYLSMSSYSDAVYRFKNYFKEVLVLPFEQTYGPEMDWGLLWKFLDISAIAPTDIPKKNRSNNVIALPLYNKLYNSVLKDYFSKFLGSSSKQRIFKAIVKKGEEEMILSDTTMKALEQFFKTTEE
;
A
#
# COMPACT_ATOMS: atom_id res chain seq x y z
N MET A 1 -17.99 16.55 21.27
CA MET A 1 -18.26 15.49 20.27
C MET A 1 -17.58 14.19 20.74
N LYS A 2 -18.26 13.04 20.63
CA LYS A 2 -17.69 11.74 20.99
C LYS A 2 -16.57 11.43 19.99
N LYS A 3 -15.32 11.25 20.45
CA LYS A 3 -14.20 10.85 19.59
C LYS A 3 -14.56 9.50 18.94
N ARG A 4 -14.77 9.49 17.62
CA ARG A 4 -15.02 8.27 16.86
C ARG A 4 -13.68 7.59 16.58
N LYS A 5 -13.62 6.30 16.92
CA LYS A 5 -12.42 5.49 16.86
C LYS A 5 -12.44 4.69 15.56
N THR A 6 -11.29 4.54 14.89
CA THR A 6 -11.17 3.64 13.74
C THR A 6 -11.59 2.24 14.14
N ASN A 7 -12.47 1.63 13.37
CA ASN A 7 -13.01 0.29 13.62
C ASN A 7 -13.00 -0.60 12.36
N LEU A 8 -12.51 -0.10 11.23
CA LEU A 8 -12.28 -0.87 10.01
C LEU A 8 -10.86 -0.58 9.48
N PHE A 9 -10.08 -1.63 9.21
CA PHE A 9 -8.72 -1.49 8.71
C PHE A 9 -8.50 -2.29 7.43
N VAL A 10 -8.03 -1.62 6.37
CA VAL A 10 -7.52 -2.27 5.16
C VAL A 10 -6.00 -2.35 5.27
N VAL A 11 -5.50 -3.45 5.82
CA VAL A 11 -4.10 -3.54 6.29
C VAL A 11 -3.09 -3.84 5.18
N GLY A 12 -3.57 -4.16 3.98
CA GLY A 12 -2.71 -4.54 2.88
C GLY A 12 -3.46 -5.36 1.84
N ALA A 13 -2.75 -5.98 0.91
CA ALA A 13 -1.32 -5.90 0.71
C ALA A 13 -0.95 -4.73 -0.21
N MET A 14 0.24 -4.18 -0.03
CA MET A 14 0.78 -3.22 -1.00
C MET A 14 0.80 -3.85 -2.40
N ARG A 15 0.38 -3.08 -3.41
CA ARG A 15 0.23 -3.52 -4.82
C ARG A 15 -0.86 -4.57 -5.10
N ALA A 16 -1.78 -4.79 -4.16
CA ALA A 16 -2.98 -5.64 -4.32
C ALA A 16 -4.27 -4.83 -4.54
N GLY A 17 -4.19 -3.60 -5.06
CA GLY A 17 -5.38 -2.81 -5.42
C GLY A 17 -6.01 -1.96 -4.30
N THR A 18 -5.41 -1.92 -3.10
CA THR A 18 -5.97 -1.24 -1.92
C THR A 18 -6.44 0.20 -2.14
N THR A 19 -5.78 0.99 -3.01
CA THR A 19 -6.24 2.35 -3.32
C THR A 19 -7.65 2.35 -3.91
N SER A 20 -7.89 1.54 -4.94
CA SER A 20 -9.20 1.41 -5.57
C SER A 20 -10.22 0.78 -4.63
N PHE A 21 -9.79 -0.13 -3.75
CA PHE A 21 -10.66 -0.68 -2.72
C PHE A 21 -11.11 0.38 -1.70
N MET A 22 -10.19 1.25 -1.25
CA MET A 22 -10.50 2.34 -0.33
C MET A 22 -11.43 3.38 -0.97
N GLU A 23 -11.29 3.64 -2.27
CA GLU A 23 -12.23 4.48 -3.03
C GLU A 23 -13.64 3.88 -3.01
N ILE A 24 -13.77 2.57 -3.27
CA ILE A 24 -15.05 1.86 -3.23
C ILE A 24 -15.68 1.91 -1.82
N LEU A 25 -14.89 1.73 -0.76
CA LEU A 25 -15.39 1.89 0.60
C LEU A 25 -15.89 3.31 0.87
N ASN A 26 -15.19 4.32 0.36
CA ASN A 26 -15.54 5.73 0.55
C ASN A 26 -16.81 6.17 -0.21
N GLU A 27 -17.27 5.39 -1.19
CA GLU A 27 -18.57 5.62 -1.85
C GLU A 27 -19.76 5.18 -1.00
N HIS A 28 -19.55 4.34 0.02
CA HIS A 28 -20.63 3.79 0.84
C HIS A 28 -21.05 4.78 1.94
N PRO A 29 -22.34 5.15 2.09
CA PRO A 29 -22.79 6.16 3.05
C PRO A 29 -22.58 5.76 4.52
N ASP A 30 -22.47 4.46 4.81
CA ASP A 30 -22.18 3.94 6.16
C ASP A 30 -20.68 3.85 6.49
N ILE A 31 -19.79 4.29 5.60
CA ILE A 31 -18.34 4.19 5.78
C ILE A 31 -17.69 5.57 5.62
N TYR A 32 -17.02 6.04 6.68
CA TYR A 32 -16.15 7.19 6.62
C TYR A 32 -14.70 6.73 6.43
N VAL A 33 -14.04 7.19 5.37
CA VAL A 33 -12.63 6.88 5.11
C VAL A 33 -11.73 8.06 5.47
N SER A 34 -10.58 7.76 6.10
CA SER A 34 -9.55 8.76 6.43
C SER A 34 -9.12 9.59 5.21
N PRO A 35 -8.99 10.92 5.34
CA PRO A 35 -8.53 11.79 4.26
C PRO A 35 -7.07 11.53 3.87
N ILE A 36 -6.27 10.96 4.78
CA ILE A 36 -4.96 10.39 4.46
C ILE A 36 -5.19 8.89 4.19
N LYS A 37 -4.94 8.44 2.96
CA LYS A 37 -5.20 7.03 2.60
C LYS A 37 -4.30 6.08 3.39
N GLU A 38 -2.98 6.28 3.37
CA GLU A 38 -2.03 5.52 4.20
C GLU A 38 -1.42 6.40 5.30
N PRO A 39 -2.02 6.48 6.51
CA PRO A 39 -1.46 7.25 7.63
C PRO A 39 -0.28 6.56 8.34
N HIS A 40 -0.06 5.26 8.12
CA HIS A 40 1.05 4.46 8.66
C HIS A 40 1.26 4.59 10.18
N PHE A 41 0.20 4.91 10.93
CA PHE A 41 0.26 5.20 12.36
C PHE A 41 0.69 4.00 13.21
N PHE A 42 0.29 2.79 12.83
CA PHE A 42 0.63 1.56 13.55
C PHE A 42 1.95 0.92 13.09
N VAL A 43 2.87 1.71 12.53
CA VAL A 43 4.24 1.29 12.18
C VAL A 43 5.25 2.18 12.91
N ASP A 44 6.15 1.57 13.69
CA ASP A 44 7.18 2.30 14.46
C ASP A 44 8.19 2.97 13.56
N GLN A 45 8.73 2.16 12.65
CA GLN A 45 9.81 2.55 11.75
C GLN A 45 9.37 2.22 10.34
N LEU A 46 8.90 3.26 9.65
CA LEU A 46 8.52 3.14 8.26
C LEU A 46 9.78 3.17 7.39
N PRO A 47 10.11 2.09 6.66
CA PRO A 47 11.32 2.04 5.85
C PRO A 47 11.31 3.14 4.78
N SER A 48 12.46 3.75 4.53
CA SER A 48 12.61 4.82 3.52
C SER A 48 12.26 4.35 2.10
N THR A 49 12.34 3.04 1.86
CA THR A 49 11.89 2.38 0.63
C THR A 49 10.37 2.41 0.48
N LEU A 50 9.60 2.41 1.57
CA LEU A 50 8.14 2.51 1.53
C LEU A 50 7.68 3.97 1.59
N TYR A 51 8.32 4.79 2.43
CA TYR A 51 7.98 6.20 2.59
C TYR A 51 9.22 7.08 2.73
N SER A 52 9.30 8.09 1.87
CA SER A 52 10.31 9.14 1.96
C SER A 52 9.63 10.47 1.63
N PRO A 53 9.24 11.26 2.65
CA PRO A 53 8.58 12.53 2.41
C PRO A 53 9.53 13.53 1.76
N SER A 54 8.97 14.47 1.01
CA SER A 54 9.70 15.67 0.56
C SER A 54 10.17 16.46 1.78
N ARG A 55 11.34 17.08 1.71
CA ARG A 55 11.81 18.04 2.74
C ARG A 55 10.90 19.24 2.97
N PHE A 56 9.99 19.51 2.03
CA PHE A 56 9.02 20.61 2.11
C PHE A 56 7.66 20.16 2.63
N PHE A 57 7.48 18.87 2.92
CA PHE A 57 6.27 18.34 3.52
C PHE A 57 6.49 18.17 5.03
N SER A 58 5.53 18.65 5.81
CA SER A 58 5.45 18.45 7.26
C SER A 58 4.06 17.93 7.56
N VAL A 59 3.98 16.84 8.34
CA VAL A 59 2.70 16.29 8.81
C VAL A 59 1.99 17.31 9.70
N GLU A 60 2.73 18.03 10.55
CA GLU A 60 2.19 19.06 11.42
C GLU A 60 1.55 20.19 10.60
N ASN A 61 2.28 20.73 9.61
CA ASN A 61 1.74 21.80 8.76
C ASN A 61 0.52 21.35 7.95
N TYR A 62 0.46 20.08 7.57
CA TYR A 62 -0.72 19.53 6.91
C TYR A 62 -1.94 19.64 7.83
N PHE A 63 -1.83 19.24 9.11
CA PHE A 63 -2.92 19.35 10.07
C PHE A 63 -3.30 20.80 10.39
N ASP A 64 -2.33 21.72 10.41
CA ASP A 64 -2.59 23.14 10.70
C ASP A 64 -3.27 23.88 9.55
N SER A 65 -2.91 23.59 8.29
CA SER A 65 -3.24 24.47 7.16
C SER A 65 -3.96 23.78 6.00
N ASP A 66 -3.74 22.49 5.80
CA ASP A 66 -4.26 21.76 4.63
C ASP A 66 -5.34 20.76 4.98
N PHE A 67 -5.47 20.36 6.24
CA PHE A 67 -6.43 19.36 6.65
C PHE A 67 -7.87 19.85 6.43
N PRO A 68 -8.75 19.02 5.85
CA PRO A 68 -8.57 17.61 5.47
C PRO A 68 -8.52 17.41 3.96
N LYS A 69 -7.68 18.16 3.25
CA LYS A 69 -7.41 17.87 1.84
C LYS A 69 -6.92 16.42 1.70
N PRO A 70 -7.41 15.65 0.71
CA PRO A 70 -6.99 14.28 0.52
C PRO A 70 -5.48 14.16 0.31
N LEU A 71 -4.86 13.18 0.98
CA LEU A 71 -3.44 12.88 0.86
C LEU A 71 -3.25 11.38 0.62
N HIS A 72 -2.36 11.02 -0.30
CA HIS A 72 -2.14 9.61 -0.61
C HIS A 72 -1.49 8.84 0.55
N LEU A 73 -0.49 9.43 1.20
CA LEU A 73 0.23 8.80 2.30
C LEU A 73 0.94 9.85 3.17
N ALA A 74 1.10 9.55 4.45
CA ALA A 74 1.92 10.29 5.40
C ALA A 74 2.27 9.40 6.59
N HIS A 75 3.40 9.61 7.25
CA HIS A 75 3.68 8.93 8.52
C HIS A 75 3.13 9.76 9.69
N VAL A 76 1.87 9.53 10.04
CA VAL A 76 1.24 10.15 11.21
C VAL A 76 1.78 9.46 12.46
N ARG A 77 2.35 10.20 13.41
CA ARG A 77 2.95 9.64 14.64
C ARG A 77 2.23 10.08 15.91
N ASN A 78 1.58 11.24 15.86
CA ASN A 78 0.84 11.79 16.98
C ASN A 78 -0.57 11.20 17.05
N LEU A 79 -0.98 10.71 18.22
CA LEU A 79 -2.31 10.16 18.46
C LEU A 79 -3.43 11.19 18.28
N GLU A 80 -3.18 12.47 18.59
CA GLU A 80 -4.14 13.56 18.36
C GLU A 80 -4.39 13.74 16.86
N HIS A 81 -3.32 13.82 16.07
CA HIS A 81 -3.40 13.87 14.61
C HIS A 81 -4.08 12.64 14.01
N TYR A 82 -3.76 11.45 14.52
CA TYR A 82 -4.42 10.24 14.08
C TYR A 82 -5.93 10.28 14.36
N ASN A 83 -6.34 10.70 15.56
CA ASN A 83 -7.77 10.83 15.89
C ASN A 83 -8.46 11.94 15.07
N LEU A 84 -7.74 13.01 14.74
CA LEU A 84 -8.27 14.13 13.95
C LEU A 84 -8.67 13.68 12.53
N LEU A 85 -8.02 12.65 11.97
CA LEU A 85 -8.40 12.04 10.69
C LEU A 85 -9.88 11.63 10.64
N PHE A 86 -10.48 11.32 11.78
CA PHE A 86 -11.86 10.82 11.89
C PHE A 86 -12.84 11.85 12.46
N SER A 87 -12.40 13.11 12.61
CA SER A 87 -13.19 14.18 13.21
C SER A 87 -14.42 14.60 12.41
N ARG A 88 -14.44 14.33 11.09
CA ARG A 88 -15.58 14.62 10.22
C ARG A 88 -16.57 13.48 10.08
N ALA A 89 -16.30 12.33 10.69
CA ALA A 89 -17.28 11.26 10.77
C ALA A 89 -18.49 11.69 11.59
N THR A 90 -19.68 11.51 11.03
CA THR A 90 -20.96 11.90 11.58
C THR A 90 -21.72 10.72 12.15
N SER A 91 -22.45 9.97 11.33
CA SER A 91 -23.30 8.83 11.69
C SER A 91 -22.82 7.50 11.12
N GLU A 92 -21.72 7.49 10.37
CA GLU A 92 -21.20 6.30 9.70
C GLU A 92 -20.91 5.18 10.71
N LYS A 93 -21.24 3.95 10.32
CA LYS A 93 -21.03 2.74 11.14
C LYS A 93 -19.54 2.39 11.19
N TRP A 94 -18.87 2.51 10.05
CA TRP A 94 -17.46 2.17 9.89
C TRP A 94 -16.61 3.40 9.69
N ILE A 95 -15.55 3.49 10.48
CA ILE A 95 -14.52 4.51 10.43
C ILE A 95 -13.25 3.78 9.98
N ALA A 96 -12.83 4.07 8.75
CA ALA A 96 -11.89 3.26 8.01
C ALA A 96 -10.57 3.99 7.71
N GLU A 97 -9.46 3.27 7.79
CA GLU A 97 -8.17 3.66 7.21
C GLU A 97 -7.49 2.47 6.53
N GLY A 98 -6.50 2.75 5.68
CA GLY A 98 -5.90 1.72 4.84
C GLY A 98 -4.42 1.95 4.57
N SER A 99 -3.56 1.48 5.48
CA SER A 99 -2.11 1.50 5.30
C SER A 99 -1.58 0.15 4.84
N THR A 100 -0.97 0.11 3.65
CA THR A 100 -0.72 -1.17 2.96
C THR A 100 0.40 -2.02 3.55
N CYS A 101 1.29 -1.42 4.33
CA CYS A 101 2.39 -2.10 4.97
C CYS A 101 2.01 -2.75 6.31
N TYR A 102 0.84 -2.42 6.88
CA TYR A 102 0.40 -3.01 8.16
C TYR A 102 0.34 -4.53 8.11
N LEU A 103 -0.03 -5.11 6.96
CA LEU A 103 -0.10 -6.56 6.79
C LEU A 103 1.22 -7.24 7.16
N HIS A 104 2.36 -6.67 6.75
CA HIS A 104 3.69 -7.28 6.93
C HIS A 104 4.53 -6.63 8.03
N ALA A 105 4.19 -5.43 8.50
CA ALA A 105 4.83 -4.82 9.64
C ALA A 105 4.61 -5.70 10.89
N PRO A 106 5.67 -6.21 11.55
CA PRO A 106 5.54 -7.18 12.64
C PRO A 106 4.66 -6.71 13.80
N GLU A 107 4.72 -5.42 14.13
CA GLU A 107 4.06 -4.79 15.27
C GLU A 107 2.62 -4.34 15.01
N ALA A 108 2.21 -4.25 13.73
CA ALA A 108 0.99 -3.54 13.36
C ALA A 108 -0.28 -4.23 13.91
N ALA A 109 -0.36 -5.56 13.86
CA ALA A 109 -1.53 -6.29 14.33
C ALA A 109 -1.78 -6.09 15.84
N GLU A 110 -0.73 -6.21 16.64
CA GLU A 110 -0.78 -6.00 18.10
C GLU A 110 -1.21 -4.57 18.45
N LYS A 111 -0.66 -3.58 17.74
CA LYS A 111 -0.99 -2.17 18.00
C LYS A 111 -2.38 -1.79 17.55
N ILE A 112 -2.84 -2.29 16.40
CA ILE A 112 -4.22 -2.12 15.97
C ILE A 112 -5.16 -2.77 17.00
N TYR A 113 -4.81 -3.93 17.55
CA TYR A 113 -5.62 -4.62 18.55
C TYR A 113 -5.67 -3.85 19.87
N SER A 114 -4.50 -3.40 20.34
CA SER A 114 -4.37 -2.54 21.54
C SER A 114 -5.14 -1.24 21.38
N TYR A 115 -5.19 -0.69 20.16
CA TYR A 115 -6.05 0.42 19.83
C TYR A 115 -7.51 -0.04 19.88
N ASN A 116 -7.99 -0.89 18.97
CA ASN A 116 -9.38 -1.31 18.92
C ASN A 116 -9.52 -2.83 18.73
N PRO A 117 -9.76 -3.61 19.80
CA PRO A 117 -9.86 -5.07 19.71
C PRO A 117 -11.15 -5.55 19.02
N LEU A 118 -12.12 -4.65 18.81
CA LEU A 118 -13.38 -4.93 18.13
C LEU A 118 -13.35 -4.51 16.64
N ALA A 119 -12.19 -4.09 16.14
CA ALA A 119 -12.08 -3.68 14.75
C ALA A 119 -12.24 -4.87 13.79
N LYS A 120 -12.76 -4.58 12.60
CA LYS A 120 -12.76 -5.51 11.46
C LYS A 120 -11.52 -5.27 10.61
N ILE A 121 -10.94 -6.35 10.13
CA ILE A 121 -9.73 -6.32 9.30
C ILE A 121 -10.08 -6.82 7.90
N ILE A 122 -9.67 -6.07 6.88
CA ILE A 122 -9.71 -6.49 5.48
C ILE A 122 -8.28 -6.60 4.96
N ILE A 123 -8.00 -7.74 4.33
CA ILE A 123 -6.71 -8.07 3.71
C ILE A 123 -6.95 -8.34 2.23
N LEU A 124 -6.38 -7.52 1.36
CA LEU A 124 -6.29 -7.84 -0.06
C LEU A 124 -5.02 -8.66 -0.33
N THR A 125 -5.14 -9.82 -0.95
CA THR A 125 -3.97 -10.57 -1.44
C THR A 125 -3.86 -10.46 -2.95
N ARG A 126 -2.78 -10.94 -3.54
CA ARG A 126 -2.59 -11.01 -4.99
C ARG A 126 -1.67 -12.18 -5.27
N GLU A 127 -1.69 -12.76 -6.46
CA GLU A 127 -0.68 -13.76 -6.83
C GLU A 127 0.74 -13.26 -6.47
N PRO A 128 1.51 -13.99 -5.62
CA PRO A 128 2.72 -13.48 -5.00
C PRO A 128 3.75 -12.91 -5.97
N ILE A 129 4.02 -13.60 -7.07
CA ILE A 129 5.02 -13.18 -8.05
C ILE A 129 4.54 -11.92 -8.79
N ALA A 130 3.27 -11.85 -9.17
CA ALA A 130 2.65 -10.68 -9.78
C ALA A 130 2.63 -9.47 -8.82
N ARG A 131 2.46 -9.69 -7.52
CA ARG A 131 2.55 -8.63 -6.49
C ARG A 131 3.97 -8.11 -6.36
N ALA A 132 4.95 -9.00 -6.24
CA ALA A 132 6.37 -8.67 -6.23
C ALA A 132 6.76 -7.88 -7.50
N TYR A 133 6.32 -8.34 -8.68
CA TYR A 133 6.59 -7.66 -9.95
C TYR A 133 5.94 -6.28 -10.02
N SER A 134 4.71 -6.14 -9.53
CA SER A 134 4.04 -4.84 -9.45
C SER A 134 4.75 -3.86 -8.53
N HIS A 135 5.37 -4.35 -7.45
CA HIS A 135 6.18 -3.52 -6.55
C HIS A 135 7.50 -3.13 -7.20
N TYR A 136 8.20 -4.08 -7.84
CA TYR A 136 9.39 -3.82 -8.65
C TYR A 136 9.15 -2.71 -9.69
N LYS A 137 8.06 -2.80 -10.46
CA LYS A 137 7.71 -1.78 -11.45
C LYS A 137 7.44 -0.41 -10.83
N MET A 138 6.87 -0.37 -9.63
CA MET A 138 6.69 0.89 -8.90
C MET A 138 8.04 1.49 -8.52
N ASP A 139 8.95 0.72 -7.94
CA ASP A 139 10.27 1.23 -7.56
C ASP A 139 11.12 1.65 -8.77
N LYS A 140 11.04 0.89 -9.87
CA LYS A 140 11.68 1.25 -11.14
C LYS A 140 11.10 2.54 -11.71
N GLY A 141 9.77 2.68 -11.73
CA GLY A 141 9.08 3.88 -12.17
C GLY A 141 9.35 5.11 -11.29
N LEU A 142 9.71 4.90 -10.02
CA LEU A 142 10.16 5.94 -9.10
C LEU A 142 11.66 6.23 -9.19
N GLY A 143 12.41 5.52 -10.04
CA GLY A 143 13.86 5.68 -10.19
C GLY A 143 14.69 5.16 -9.00
N ARG A 144 14.08 4.37 -8.11
CA ARG A 144 14.73 3.81 -6.91
C ARG A 144 15.70 2.67 -7.24
N ILE A 145 15.46 1.98 -8.35
CA ILE A 145 16.24 0.84 -8.83
C ILE A 145 16.50 0.96 -10.33
N THR A 146 17.57 0.32 -10.79
CA THR A 146 17.96 0.27 -12.21
C THR A 146 18.17 -1.15 -12.73
N THR A 147 18.17 -2.13 -11.83
CA THR A 147 18.40 -3.55 -12.07
C THR A 147 17.14 -4.24 -12.63
N THR A 148 17.32 -5.45 -13.17
CA THR A 148 16.20 -6.28 -13.64
C THR A 148 15.44 -6.91 -12.48
N PHE A 149 14.19 -7.32 -12.71
CA PHE A 149 13.38 -7.98 -11.70
C PHE A 149 14.07 -9.26 -11.19
N GLU A 150 14.58 -10.10 -12.09
CA GLU A 150 15.32 -11.31 -11.73
C GLU A 150 16.54 -11.02 -10.84
N THR A 151 17.25 -9.91 -11.08
CA THR A 151 18.43 -9.53 -10.28
C THR A 151 18.04 -9.21 -8.84
N GLU A 152 16.96 -8.44 -8.64
CA GLU A 152 16.47 -8.13 -7.30
C GLU A 152 15.92 -9.37 -6.58
N LEU A 153 15.21 -10.26 -7.27
CA LEU A 153 14.74 -11.51 -6.67
C LEU A 153 15.90 -12.43 -6.28
N LYS A 154 16.94 -12.57 -7.11
CA LYS A 154 18.14 -13.36 -6.76
C LYS A 154 18.85 -12.79 -5.53
N LYS A 155 18.88 -11.46 -5.39
CA LYS A 155 19.43 -10.79 -4.20
C LYS A 155 18.59 -11.12 -2.96
N GLU A 156 17.25 -11.01 -3.04
CA GLU A 156 16.38 -11.35 -1.92
C GLU A 156 16.44 -12.83 -1.54
N LEU A 157 16.48 -13.75 -2.51
CA LEU A 157 16.67 -15.18 -2.25
C LEU A 157 18.00 -15.47 -1.53
N ARG A 158 19.07 -14.73 -1.84
CA ARG A 158 20.35 -14.83 -1.10
C ARG A 158 20.21 -14.31 0.33
N LEU A 159 19.53 -13.19 0.53
CA LEU A 159 19.26 -12.64 1.86
C LEU A 159 18.40 -13.58 2.71
N HIS A 160 17.40 -14.23 2.10
CA HIS A 160 16.57 -15.23 2.76
C HIS A 160 17.40 -16.42 3.24
N LYS A 161 18.27 -16.99 2.38
CA LYS A 161 19.19 -18.07 2.78
C LYS A 161 20.15 -17.69 3.91
N ALA A 162 20.44 -16.40 4.04
CA ALA A 162 21.27 -15.84 5.11
C ALA A 162 20.45 -15.37 6.34
N ASN A 163 19.14 -15.66 6.40
CA ASN A 163 18.21 -15.23 7.45
C ASN A 163 18.18 -13.71 7.69
N ASN A 164 18.43 -12.93 6.63
CA ASN A 164 18.55 -11.47 6.67
C ASN A 164 17.59 -10.78 5.68
N LEU A 165 16.52 -11.46 5.26
CA LEU A 165 15.53 -10.87 4.36
C LEU A 165 14.63 -9.87 5.14
N PRO A 166 14.60 -8.57 4.77
CA PRO A 166 13.74 -7.61 5.45
C PRO A 166 12.25 -7.89 5.23
N TRP A 167 11.39 -7.55 6.19
CA TRP A 167 9.93 -7.73 6.07
C TRP A 167 9.32 -6.89 4.92
N HIS A 168 9.96 -5.77 4.57
CA HIS A 168 9.52 -4.84 3.53
C HIS A 168 10.13 -5.15 2.14
N SER A 169 10.64 -6.36 1.94
CA SER A 169 11.18 -6.82 0.66
C SER A 169 10.09 -7.21 -0.34
N TYR A 170 10.43 -7.41 -1.61
CA TYR A 170 9.48 -7.90 -2.63
C TYR A 170 8.87 -9.24 -2.23
N LEU A 171 9.69 -10.20 -1.81
CA LEU A 171 9.32 -11.56 -1.43
C LEU A 171 8.59 -11.61 -0.08
N SER A 172 9.11 -10.96 0.96
CA SER A 172 8.47 -10.94 2.28
C SER A 172 7.06 -10.34 2.23
N MET A 173 6.89 -9.24 1.50
CA MET A 173 5.57 -8.61 1.33
C MET A 173 4.65 -9.34 0.33
N SER A 174 5.11 -10.44 -0.24
CA SER A 174 4.29 -11.34 -1.08
C SER A 174 4.04 -12.68 -0.39
N SER A 175 4.58 -12.89 0.82
CA SER A 175 4.36 -14.09 1.63
C SER A 175 3.26 -13.80 2.65
N TYR A 176 2.06 -14.36 2.42
CA TYR A 176 0.86 -13.94 3.15
C TYR A 176 0.52 -14.78 4.37
N SER A 177 0.90 -16.07 4.43
CA SER A 177 0.41 -16.99 5.44
C SER A 177 0.68 -16.52 6.87
N ASP A 178 1.93 -16.23 7.21
CA ASP A 178 2.30 -15.69 8.54
C ASP A 178 1.62 -14.36 8.85
N ALA A 179 1.52 -13.49 7.84
CA ALA A 179 0.92 -12.17 8.00
C ALA A 179 -0.59 -12.27 8.28
N VAL A 180 -1.32 -13.08 7.50
CA VAL A 180 -2.74 -13.33 7.68
C VAL A 180 -2.99 -14.05 9.00
N TYR A 181 -2.19 -15.05 9.34
CA TYR A 181 -2.27 -15.77 10.61
C TYR A 181 -2.09 -14.82 11.81
N ARG A 182 -1.08 -13.93 11.75
CA ARG A 182 -0.87 -12.91 12.79
C ARG A 182 -2.11 -12.06 13.01
N PHE A 183 -2.77 -11.58 11.96
CA PHE A 183 -4.03 -10.82 12.11
C PHE A 183 -5.18 -11.67 12.64
N LYS A 184 -5.34 -12.92 12.17
CA LYS A 184 -6.37 -13.84 12.68
C LYS A 184 -6.18 -14.23 14.14
N ASN A 185 -4.95 -14.20 14.66
CA ASN A 185 -4.69 -14.44 16.08
C ASN A 185 -5.15 -13.28 16.98
N TYR A 186 -5.12 -12.04 16.48
CA TYR A 186 -5.58 -10.87 17.23
C TYR A 186 -7.07 -10.59 17.02
N PHE A 187 -7.61 -10.82 15.81
CA PHE A 187 -8.95 -10.40 15.44
C PHE A 187 -9.82 -11.57 15.02
N LYS A 188 -11.05 -11.59 15.54
CA LYS A 188 -12.08 -12.56 15.13
C LYS A 188 -12.61 -12.28 13.72
N GLU A 189 -12.72 -11.00 13.36
CA GLU A 189 -13.35 -10.55 12.13
C GLU A 189 -12.28 -10.14 11.10
N VAL A 190 -11.79 -11.12 10.33
CA VAL A 190 -10.80 -10.93 9.28
C VAL A 190 -11.36 -11.41 7.94
N LEU A 191 -11.50 -10.50 6.98
CA LEU A 191 -11.88 -10.81 5.61
C LEU A 191 -10.66 -10.76 4.70
N VAL A 192 -10.39 -11.86 3.98
CA VAL A 192 -9.32 -11.95 2.99
C VAL A 192 -9.94 -11.96 1.59
N LEU A 193 -9.50 -11.05 0.73
CA LEU A 193 -10.00 -10.89 -0.63
C LEU A 193 -8.83 -10.96 -1.64
N PRO A 194 -8.73 -12.04 -2.43
CA PRO A 194 -7.76 -12.09 -3.52
C PRO A 194 -8.04 -11.00 -4.57
N PHE A 195 -7.00 -10.31 -5.03
CA PHE A 195 -7.08 -9.26 -6.04
C PHE A 195 -7.76 -9.75 -7.31
N GLU A 196 -7.42 -10.96 -7.74
CA GLU A 196 -7.92 -11.60 -8.96
C GLU A 196 -9.44 -11.80 -8.89
N GLN A 197 -9.98 -12.10 -7.70
CA GLN A 197 -11.41 -12.22 -7.46
C GLN A 197 -12.05 -10.84 -7.28
N THR A 198 -11.42 -9.96 -6.50
CA THR A 198 -11.94 -8.62 -6.12
C THR A 198 -12.18 -7.71 -7.31
N TYR A 199 -11.29 -7.77 -8.30
CA TYR A 199 -11.37 -6.95 -9.51
C TYR A 199 -11.72 -7.77 -10.76
N GLY A 200 -12.11 -9.03 -10.56
CA GLY A 200 -12.59 -9.94 -11.58
C GLY A 200 -14.12 -9.90 -11.71
N PRO A 201 -14.67 -10.61 -12.72
CA PRO A 201 -16.12 -10.78 -12.87
C PRO A 201 -16.75 -11.59 -11.73
N GLU A 202 -15.94 -12.29 -10.93
CA GLU A 202 -16.36 -13.15 -9.82
C GLU A 202 -16.55 -12.40 -8.49
N MET A 203 -16.33 -11.08 -8.46
CA MET A 203 -16.43 -10.32 -7.20
C MET A 203 -17.85 -10.34 -6.63
N ASP A 204 -18.00 -10.99 -5.48
CA ASP A 204 -19.21 -10.94 -4.66
C ASP A 204 -19.14 -9.76 -3.68
N TRP A 205 -19.69 -8.63 -4.11
CA TRP A 205 -19.86 -7.46 -3.23
C TRP A 205 -20.77 -7.74 -2.03
N GLY A 206 -21.70 -8.70 -2.15
CA GLY A 206 -22.56 -9.13 -1.05
C GLY A 206 -21.78 -9.73 0.12
N LEU A 207 -20.69 -10.47 -0.15
CA LEU A 207 -19.78 -10.97 0.89
C LEU A 207 -19.18 -9.83 1.70
N LEU A 208 -18.68 -8.77 1.03
CA LEU A 208 -18.09 -7.61 1.69
C LEU A 208 -19.13 -6.87 2.55
N TRP A 209 -20.30 -6.58 1.99
CA TRP A 209 -21.33 -5.81 2.72
C TRP A 209 -21.94 -6.60 3.86
N LYS A 210 -22.10 -7.93 3.71
CA LYS A 210 -22.47 -8.83 4.81
C LYS A 210 -21.40 -8.88 5.89
N PHE A 211 -20.12 -8.95 5.51
CA PHE A 211 -19.01 -8.86 6.47
C PHE A 211 -19.04 -7.54 7.23
N LEU A 212 -19.41 -6.44 6.59
CA LEU A 212 -19.55 -5.13 7.24
C LEU A 212 -20.92 -4.92 7.91
N ASP A 213 -21.87 -5.83 7.75
CA ASP A 213 -23.24 -5.72 8.28
C ASP A 213 -23.90 -4.38 7.88
N ILE A 214 -23.80 -4.03 6.59
CA ILE A 214 -24.39 -2.81 6.01
C ILE A 214 -25.16 -3.17 4.73
N SER A 215 -25.99 -2.23 4.27
CA SER A 215 -26.78 -2.41 3.05
C SER A 215 -25.89 -2.69 1.84
N ALA A 216 -26.30 -3.60 0.97
CA ALA A 216 -25.52 -3.91 -0.22
C ALA A 216 -25.63 -2.78 -1.25
N ILE A 217 -24.50 -2.28 -1.73
CA ILE A 217 -24.40 -1.31 -2.82
C ILE A 217 -23.43 -1.84 -3.87
N ALA A 218 -23.86 -1.90 -5.13
CA ALA A 218 -22.93 -2.18 -6.22
C ALA A 218 -22.07 -0.93 -6.47
N PRO A 219 -20.73 -1.02 -6.47
CA PRO A 219 -19.87 0.13 -6.76
C PRO A 219 -20.17 0.70 -8.15
N THR A 220 -20.20 2.03 -8.27
CA THR A 220 -20.59 2.69 -9.53
C THR A 220 -19.55 2.52 -10.63
N ASP A 221 -18.27 2.48 -10.28
CA ASP A 221 -17.16 2.20 -11.17
C ASP A 221 -16.08 1.43 -10.43
N ILE A 222 -15.67 0.27 -10.94
CA ILE A 222 -14.49 -0.44 -10.44
C ILE A 222 -13.28 0.11 -11.22
N PRO A 223 -12.34 0.85 -10.59
CA PRO A 223 -11.23 1.45 -11.31
C PRO A 223 -10.41 0.40 -12.06
N LYS A 224 -10.50 0.39 -13.40
CA LYS A 224 -9.76 -0.58 -14.22
C LYS A 224 -8.28 -0.21 -14.28
N LYS A 225 -7.43 -1.16 -13.84
CA LYS A 225 -5.97 -1.29 -14.08
C LYS A 225 -5.16 0.02 -14.08
N ASN A 226 -4.42 0.25 -13.00
CA ASN A 226 -3.22 1.08 -13.05
C ASN A 226 -2.21 0.50 -14.06
N ARG A 227 -2.21 0.98 -15.31
CA ARG A 227 -1.11 0.76 -16.25
C ARG A 227 0.11 1.50 -15.70
N SER A 228 1.10 0.77 -15.20
CA SER A 228 2.39 1.34 -14.79
C SER A 228 3.08 1.97 -16.01
N ASN A 229 3.52 3.22 -15.89
CA ASN A 229 4.33 3.90 -16.90
C ASN A 229 5.81 3.52 -16.75
N ASN A 230 6.55 3.31 -17.85
CA ASN A 230 7.99 3.04 -17.83
C ASN A 230 8.80 4.34 -17.99
N VAL A 231 9.80 4.59 -17.15
CA VAL A 231 10.73 5.72 -17.25
C VAL A 231 12.00 5.27 -18.00
N ILE A 232 12.37 5.97 -19.08
CA ILE A 232 13.49 5.64 -19.98
C ILE A 232 14.78 6.43 -19.69
N ALA A 233 14.72 7.62 -19.08
CA ALA A 233 15.91 8.46 -18.91
C ALA A 233 16.68 8.22 -17.59
N LEU A 234 17.19 7.01 -17.36
CA LEU A 234 17.63 6.55 -16.03
C LEU A 234 18.86 7.26 -15.41
N PRO A 235 20.01 7.53 -16.06
CA PRO A 235 21.22 7.88 -15.28
C PRO A 235 21.19 9.30 -14.68
N LEU A 236 20.87 10.32 -15.48
CA LEU A 236 20.84 11.72 -15.04
C LEU A 236 19.64 12.01 -14.13
N TYR A 237 18.47 11.44 -14.47
CA TYR A 237 17.27 11.57 -13.65
C TYR A 237 17.44 10.87 -12.30
N ASN A 238 18.01 9.66 -12.26
CA ASN A 238 18.24 8.96 -10.99
C ASN A 238 19.29 9.68 -10.14
N LYS A 239 20.34 10.26 -10.75
CA LYS A 239 21.33 11.07 -10.02
C LYS A 239 20.70 12.35 -9.43
N LEU A 240 19.78 12.98 -10.16
CA LEU A 240 19.01 14.12 -9.66
C LEU A 240 17.99 13.71 -8.58
N TYR A 241 17.27 12.61 -8.78
CA TYR A 241 16.24 12.08 -7.88
C TYR A 241 16.82 11.61 -6.55
N ASN A 242 17.99 10.99 -6.57
CA ASN A 242 18.72 10.55 -5.38
C ASN A 242 19.55 11.68 -4.75
N SER A 243 19.44 12.91 -5.25
CA SER A 243 20.11 14.07 -4.67
C SER A 243 19.14 14.99 -3.94
N VAL A 244 19.69 15.84 -3.07
CA VAL A 244 19.01 16.97 -2.41
C VAL A 244 18.25 17.85 -3.42
N LEU A 245 18.71 17.91 -4.66
CA LEU A 245 18.13 18.75 -5.72
C LEU A 245 16.75 18.27 -6.19
N LYS A 246 16.37 17.00 -5.98
CA LYS A 246 15.04 16.49 -6.36
C LYS A 246 13.91 17.36 -5.80
N ASP A 247 14.01 17.69 -4.52
CA ASP A 247 12.96 18.45 -3.85
C ASP A 247 12.92 19.89 -4.34
N TYR A 248 14.08 20.52 -4.54
CA TYR A 248 14.16 21.90 -5.07
C TYR A 248 13.67 21.97 -6.52
N PHE A 249 14.04 20.99 -7.34
CA PHE A 249 13.52 20.86 -8.71
C PHE A 249 12.01 20.70 -8.70
N SER A 250 11.47 19.90 -7.77
CA SER A 250 10.03 19.79 -7.56
C SER A 250 9.39 21.09 -7.06
N LYS A 251 10.04 21.86 -6.18
CA LYS A 251 9.47 23.10 -5.65
C LYS A 251 9.42 24.23 -6.69
N PHE A 252 10.43 24.33 -7.54
CA PHE A 252 10.56 25.46 -8.48
C PHE A 252 9.96 25.21 -9.87
N LEU A 253 9.65 23.97 -10.23
CA LEU A 253 8.97 23.67 -11.48
C LEU A 253 7.45 23.64 -11.30
N GLY A 254 6.74 24.45 -12.07
CA GLY A 254 5.29 24.38 -12.18
C GLY A 254 4.80 23.01 -12.66
N SER A 255 3.56 22.65 -12.32
CA SER A 255 2.92 21.37 -12.65
C SER A 255 3.01 21.03 -14.15
N SER A 256 2.82 22.02 -15.03
CA SER A 256 2.92 21.85 -16.49
C SER A 256 4.32 21.49 -16.96
N SER A 257 5.36 22.09 -16.37
CA SER A 257 6.77 21.80 -16.71
C SER A 257 7.18 20.42 -16.20
N LYS A 258 6.74 20.03 -15.00
CA LYS A 258 6.91 18.67 -14.48
C LYS A 258 6.27 17.63 -15.37
N GLN A 259 5.04 17.88 -15.83
CA GLN A 259 4.34 16.97 -16.74
C GLN A 259 5.06 16.83 -18.09
N ARG A 260 5.61 17.92 -18.65
CA ARG A 260 6.38 17.89 -19.89
C ARG A 260 7.68 17.09 -19.74
N ILE A 261 8.43 17.32 -18.67
CA ILE A 261 9.65 16.57 -18.37
C ILE A 261 9.31 15.09 -18.15
N PHE A 262 8.30 14.80 -17.34
CA PHE A 262 7.81 13.45 -17.09
C PHE A 262 7.40 12.74 -18.39
N LYS A 263 6.62 13.39 -19.26
CA LYS A 263 6.24 12.84 -20.58
C LYS A 263 7.44 12.63 -21.52
N ALA A 264 8.48 13.46 -21.42
CA ALA A 264 9.69 13.34 -22.25
C ALA A 264 10.59 12.17 -21.81
N ILE A 265 10.56 11.82 -20.51
CA ILE A 265 11.37 10.73 -19.95
C ILE A 265 10.59 9.43 -19.78
N VAL A 266 9.27 9.45 -19.92
CA VAL A 266 8.38 8.28 -19.80
C VAL A 266 7.94 7.82 -21.18
N LYS A 267 8.18 6.55 -21.51
CA LYS A 267 7.56 5.91 -22.66
C LYS A 267 6.57 4.87 -22.16
N LYS A 268 5.40 4.80 -22.79
CA LYS A 268 4.54 3.63 -22.62
C LYS A 268 5.28 2.42 -23.18
N GLY A 269 5.59 1.48 -22.31
CA GLY A 269 6.15 0.18 -22.66
C GLY A 269 5.64 -0.83 -21.64
N GLU A 270 5.40 -2.05 -22.09
CA GLU A 270 5.23 -3.19 -21.20
C GLU A 270 6.61 -3.81 -21.07
N GLU A 271 7.20 -3.73 -19.88
CA GLU A 271 8.33 -4.60 -19.59
C GLU A 271 7.73 -5.97 -19.27
N GLU A 272 8.17 -6.99 -20.00
CA GLU A 272 7.74 -8.36 -19.73
C GLU A 272 8.42 -8.87 -18.47
N MET A 273 7.68 -9.66 -17.69
CA MET A 273 8.21 -10.34 -16.51
C MET A 273 9.04 -11.54 -16.98
N ILE A 274 10.32 -11.30 -17.28
CA ILE A 274 11.24 -12.35 -17.72
C ILE A 274 11.98 -12.90 -16.50
N LEU A 275 11.77 -14.19 -16.21
CA LEU A 275 12.46 -14.94 -15.16
C LEU A 275 12.99 -16.26 -15.75
N SER A 276 14.23 -16.63 -15.43
CA SER A 276 14.73 -17.95 -15.81
C SER A 276 14.02 -19.07 -15.04
N ASP A 277 13.96 -20.26 -15.63
CA ASP A 277 13.41 -21.46 -14.97
C ASP A 277 14.06 -21.73 -13.62
N THR A 278 15.37 -21.46 -13.51
CA THR A 278 16.11 -21.63 -12.26
C THR A 278 15.62 -20.68 -11.17
N THR A 279 15.29 -19.44 -11.52
CA THR A 279 14.73 -18.46 -10.59
C THR A 279 13.30 -18.82 -10.24
N MET A 280 12.47 -19.21 -11.21
CA MET A 280 11.08 -19.63 -10.98
C MET A 280 11.01 -20.79 -9.98
N LYS A 281 11.80 -21.85 -10.18
CA LYS A 281 11.87 -22.98 -9.23
C LYS A 281 12.30 -22.55 -7.82
N ALA A 282 13.25 -21.60 -7.71
CA ALA A 282 13.68 -21.10 -6.42
C ALA A 282 12.59 -20.26 -5.72
N LEU A 283 11.77 -19.52 -6.48
CA LEU A 283 10.62 -18.79 -5.96
C LEU A 283 9.50 -19.72 -5.51
N GLU A 284 9.17 -20.74 -6.30
CA GLU A 284 8.20 -21.77 -5.92
C GLU A 284 8.60 -22.45 -4.62
N GLN A 285 9.89 -22.79 -4.47
CA GLN A 285 10.39 -23.36 -3.22
C GLN A 285 10.26 -22.37 -2.05
N PHE A 286 10.60 -21.10 -2.27
CA PHE A 286 10.48 -20.05 -1.26
C PHE A 286 9.03 -19.90 -0.76
N PHE A 287 8.06 -19.80 -1.67
CA PHE A 287 6.65 -19.63 -1.29
C PHE A 287 6.04 -20.90 -0.68
N LYS A 288 6.45 -22.10 -1.12
CA LYS A 288 6.03 -23.34 -0.43
C LYS A 288 6.47 -23.38 1.03
N THR A 289 7.72 -23.01 1.31
CA THR A 289 8.25 -23.02 2.68
C THR A 289 7.67 -21.94 3.60
N THR A 290 7.03 -20.91 3.04
CA THR A 290 6.39 -19.84 3.83
C THR A 290 4.87 -20.01 3.91
N GLU A 291 4.30 -20.98 3.20
CA GLU A 291 2.88 -21.32 3.25
C GLU A 291 2.55 -22.51 4.16
N GLU A 292 3.55 -23.32 4.53
CA GLU A 292 3.49 -24.39 5.55
C GLU A 292 3.56 -23.85 6.98
#